data_AF-A0A954PRP3-F1
#
_entry.id   AF-A0A954PRP3-F1
#
_cell.length_a   1.000
_cell.length_b   1.000
_cell.length_c   1.000
_cell.angle_alpha   90.00
_cell.angle_beta   90.00
_cell.angle_gamma   90.00
#
_symmetry.space_group_name_H-M   'P 1'
#
loop_
_entity.id
_entity.type
_entity.pdbx_description
1 polymer ?
#
loop_
_entity_poly.entity_id
_entity_poly.type
_entity_poly.pdbx_seq_one_letter_code
_entity_poly.pdbx_strand_id
1 'polypeptide(L)'
;MSEFAAPSADPDLDDVKKTRSKPSRRTDAAQSPLETYLREINETALLTAKEELQLAALIEQGDVEARDRMVRANLRLVVNISRGYTGKGLSLQDLIEEGNLGLLRAVEGFDPTVGTRFSTYASYWIKQSI
;
A
#
# COMPACT_ATOMS: atom_id res chain seq x y z
N MET A 1 41.61 66.39 -3.28
CA MET A 1 41.48 66.47 -4.75
C MET A 1 42.21 65.24 -5.29
N SER A 2 41.50 64.13 -5.46
CA SER A 2 40.93 63.70 -6.75
C SER A 2 41.99 63.56 -7.84
N GLU A 3 42.40 62.33 -8.13
CA GLU A 3 42.42 61.87 -9.53
C GLU A 3 42.22 60.35 -9.58
N PHE A 4 41.32 59.96 -10.46
CA PHE A 4 40.83 58.63 -10.76
C PHE A 4 41.81 57.90 -11.69
N ALA A 5 41.95 56.58 -11.52
CA ALA A 5 41.98 55.63 -12.64
C ALA A 5 41.63 54.23 -12.12
N ALA A 6 40.53 53.70 -12.64
CA ALA A 6 39.92 52.42 -12.29
C ALA A 6 40.46 51.30 -13.23
N PRO A 7 39.75 50.17 -13.43
CA PRO A 7 40.13 48.85 -12.91
C PRO A 7 40.49 47.85 -14.02
N SER A 8 41.36 46.88 -13.74
CA SER A 8 41.56 45.73 -14.63
C SER A 8 40.54 44.65 -14.34
N ALA A 9 39.46 44.63 -15.12
CA ALA A 9 38.65 43.45 -15.35
C ALA A 9 38.86 43.06 -16.81
N ASP A 10 39.18 41.81 -17.06
CA ASP A 10 38.65 41.10 -18.22
C ASP A 10 38.55 39.60 -17.90
N PRO A 11 37.61 38.91 -18.55
CA PRO A 11 36.77 37.90 -17.93
C PRO A 11 36.91 36.56 -18.63
N ASP A 12 37.01 35.47 -17.88
CA ASP A 12 36.61 34.19 -18.46
C ASP A 12 36.24 33.22 -17.37
N LEU A 13 34.99 32.77 -17.42
CA LEU A 13 34.52 31.41 -17.20
C LEU A 13 32.99 31.45 -17.26
N ASP A 14 32.55 31.43 -18.52
CA ASP A 14 31.37 30.74 -19.03
C ASP A 14 30.07 30.70 -18.19
N ASP A 15 29.12 31.42 -18.77
CA ASP A 15 27.67 31.32 -18.67
C ASP A 15 27.16 29.87 -18.78
N VAL A 16 26.92 29.18 -17.65
CA VAL A 16 26.04 28.00 -17.63
C VAL A 16 24.71 28.36 -16.97
N LYS A 17 23.82 28.85 -17.82
CA LYS A 17 22.37 28.98 -17.62
C LYS A 17 21.77 27.69 -17.04
N LYS A 18 21.14 27.86 -15.88
CA LYS A 18 19.74 27.48 -15.60
C LYS A 18 19.26 26.16 -16.24
N THR A 19 19.30 25.09 -15.47
CA THR A 19 18.31 24.01 -15.62
C THR A 19 17.74 23.63 -14.27
N ARG A 20 16.64 24.30 -13.90
CA ARG A 20 15.60 23.68 -13.07
C ARG A 20 15.08 22.49 -13.87
N SER A 21 15.39 21.27 -13.46
CA SER A 21 14.78 20.07 -14.03
C SER A 21 14.17 19.20 -12.93
N LYS A 22 12.91 19.51 -12.61
CA LYS A 22 11.89 18.49 -12.33
C LYS A 22 10.87 18.57 -13.47
N PRO A 23 10.07 17.53 -13.75
CA PRO A 23 10.40 16.11 -13.77
C PRO A 23 9.87 15.48 -15.07
N SER A 24 10.56 14.55 -15.73
CA SER A 24 9.88 13.60 -16.64
C SER A 24 10.81 12.51 -17.13
N ARG A 25 10.66 11.32 -16.57
CA ARG A 25 10.39 10.16 -17.42
C ARG A 25 9.10 9.54 -16.91
N ARG A 26 7.97 10.06 -17.40
CA ARG A 26 6.80 9.21 -17.57
C ARG A 26 7.22 8.13 -18.55
N THR A 27 7.67 7.01 -18.04
CA THR A 27 7.69 5.80 -18.85
C THR A 27 6.24 5.41 -19.03
N ASP A 28 5.77 5.39 -20.28
CA ASP A 28 4.71 4.47 -20.72
C ASP A 28 5.21 3.03 -20.52
N ALA A 29 5.44 2.66 -19.25
CA ALA A 29 5.80 1.34 -18.83
C ALA A 29 4.48 0.62 -18.56
N ALA A 30 4.32 -0.55 -19.16
CA ALA A 30 3.30 -1.50 -18.73
C ALA A 30 3.26 -1.51 -17.19
N GLN A 31 2.09 -1.20 -16.62
CA GLN A 31 1.88 -1.17 -15.18
C GLN A 31 2.46 -2.43 -14.57
N SER A 32 3.30 -2.31 -13.55
CA SER A 32 3.81 -3.50 -12.87
C SER A 32 2.63 -4.28 -12.26
N PRO A 33 2.68 -5.63 -12.21
CA PRO A 33 1.59 -6.42 -11.64
C PRO A 33 1.20 -5.97 -10.23
N LEU A 34 2.18 -5.56 -9.42
CA LEU A 34 1.96 -5.04 -8.07
C LEU A 34 1.21 -3.70 -8.08
N GLU A 35 1.50 -2.79 -9.01
CA GLU A 35 0.76 -1.52 -9.13
C GLU A 35 -0.69 -1.74 -9.54
N THR A 36 -0.94 -2.67 -10.46
CA THR A 36 -2.31 -3.07 -10.86
C THR A 36 -3.07 -3.63 -9.67
N TYR A 37 -2.47 -4.57 -8.93
CA TYR A 37 -3.04 -5.11 -7.69
C TYR A 37 -3.36 -4.01 -6.67
N LEU A 38 -2.41 -3.12 -6.39
CA LEU A 38 -2.60 -2.03 -5.43
C LEU A 38 -3.72 -1.07 -5.84
N ARG A 39 -3.95 -0.88 -7.13
CA ARG A 39 -5.07 -0.09 -7.65
C ARG A 39 -6.39 -0.80 -7.40
N GLU A 40 -6.51 -2.07 -7.79
CA GLU A 40 -7.74 -2.86 -7.66
C GLU A 40 -8.21 -2.95 -6.20
N ILE A 41 -7.30 -3.20 -5.26
CA ILE A 41 -7.68 -3.27 -3.84
C ILE A 41 -8.12 -1.92 -3.27
N ASN A 42 -7.66 -0.80 -3.83
CA ASN A 42 -8.06 0.54 -3.40
C ASN A 42 -9.45 0.92 -3.90
N GLU A 43 -9.86 0.38 -5.04
CA GLU A 43 -11.20 0.56 -5.62
C GLU A 43 -12.26 -0.30 -4.92
N THR A 44 -11.84 -1.34 -4.18
CA THR A 44 -12.74 -2.20 -3.42
C THR A 44 -13.36 -1.46 -2.23
N ALA A 45 -14.69 -1.49 -2.15
CA ALA A 45 -15.45 -0.87 -1.06
C ALA A 45 -15.17 -1.54 0.30
N LEU A 46 -15.06 -0.72 1.34
CA LEU A 46 -14.90 -1.20 2.72
C LEU A 46 -16.23 -1.74 3.26
N LEU A 47 -16.15 -2.70 4.17
CA LEU A 47 -17.31 -3.24 4.87
C LEU A 47 -17.70 -2.39 6.07
N THR A 48 -19.00 -2.21 6.24
CA THR A 48 -19.60 -1.78 7.50
C THR A 48 -19.65 -2.94 8.50
N ALA A 49 -19.79 -2.62 9.79
CA ALA A 49 -19.93 -3.66 10.81
C ALA A 49 -21.13 -4.59 10.55
N LYS A 50 -22.24 -4.06 10.02
CA LYS A 50 -23.42 -4.86 9.67
C LYS A 50 -23.11 -5.84 8.53
N GLU A 51 -22.38 -5.41 7.51
CA GLU A 51 -21.98 -6.27 6.40
C GLU A 51 -20.99 -7.35 6.85
N GLU A 52 -20.07 -7.04 7.78
CA GLU A 52 -19.19 -8.04 8.39
C GLU A 52 -20.00 -9.17 9.04
N LEU A 53 -21.04 -8.84 9.82
CA LEU A 53 -21.92 -9.83 10.44
C LEU A 53 -22.67 -10.68 9.40
N GLN A 54 -23.19 -10.03 8.35
CA GLN A 54 -23.92 -10.72 7.29
C GLN A 54 -23.03 -11.68 6.51
N LEU A 55 -21.82 -11.25 6.16
CA LEU A 55 -20.87 -12.09 5.43
C LEU A 55 -20.37 -13.23 6.30
N ALA A 56 -20.06 -13.00 7.58
CA ALA A 56 -19.65 -14.06 8.50
C ALA A 56 -20.71 -15.18 8.58
N ALA A 57 -21.99 -14.83 8.71
CA ALA A 57 -23.08 -15.81 8.75
C ALA A 57 -23.24 -16.62 7.45
N LEU A 58 -22.96 -16.01 6.29
CA LEU A 58 -22.96 -16.71 5.00
C LEU A 58 -21.73 -17.61 4.82
N ILE A 59 -20.57 -17.15 5.29
CA ILE A 59 -19.32 -17.92 5.26
C ILE A 59 -19.43 -19.19 6.11
N GLU A 60 -20.06 -19.11 7.29
CA GLU A 60 -20.37 -20.29 8.12
C GLU A 60 -21.24 -21.31 7.39
N GLN A 61 -22.07 -20.87 6.43
CA GLN A 61 -22.89 -21.73 5.57
C GLN A 61 -22.13 -22.25 4.34
N GLY A 62 -20.86 -21.88 4.17
CA GLY A 62 -20.03 -22.30 3.04
C GLY A 62 -20.15 -21.41 1.80
N ASP A 63 -20.68 -20.19 1.92
CA ASP A 63 -20.78 -19.25 0.81
C ASP A 63 -19.40 -18.73 0.38
N VAL A 64 -18.97 -19.17 -0.81
CA VAL A 64 -17.68 -18.81 -1.40
C VAL A 64 -17.63 -17.34 -1.83
N GLU A 65 -18.74 -16.79 -2.33
CA GLU A 65 -18.79 -15.39 -2.76
C GLU A 65 -18.72 -14.44 -1.55
N ALA A 66 -19.37 -14.80 -0.45
CA ALA A 66 -19.29 -14.06 0.80
C ALA A 66 -17.84 -14.07 1.34
N ARG A 67 -17.17 -15.23 1.31
CA ARG A 67 -15.76 -15.36 1.68
C ARG A 67 -14.88 -14.47 0.81
N ASP A 68 -15.03 -14.54 -0.50
CA ASP A 68 -14.28 -13.73 -1.45
C ASP A 68 -14.48 -12.23 -1.23
N ARG A 69 -15.73 -11.80 -1.00
CA ARG A 69 -16.05 -10.41 -0.71
C ARG A 69 -15.39 -9.95 0.59
N MET A 70 -15.43 -10.77 1.63
CA MET A 70 -14.82 -10.47 2.92
C MET A 70 -13.30 -10.36 2.83
N VAL A 71 -12.66 -11.25 2.08
CA VAL A 71 -11.22 -11.18 1.79
C VAL A 71 -10.88 -9.89 1.03
N ARG A 72 -11.52 -9.65 -0.12
CA ARG A 72 -11.20 -8.51 -1.01
C ARG A 72 -11.33 -7.17 -0.29
N ALA A 73 -12.39 -6.98 0.49
CA ALA A 73 -12.62 -5.75 1.25
C ALA A 73 -11.54 -5.46 2.31
N ASN A 74 -10.75 -6.47 2.69
CA ASN A 74 -9.71 -6.37 3.72
C ASN A 74 -8.27 -6.45 3.18
N LEU A 75 -8.06 -6.57 1.86
CA LEU A 75 -6.69 -6.60 1.28
C LEU A 75 -5.89 -5.31 1.57
N ARG A 76 -6.58 -4.17 1.70
CA ARG A 76 -5.96 -2.90 2.11
C ARG A 76 -5.32 -2.99 3.51
N LEU A 77 -5.91 -3.77 4.42
CA LEU A 77 -5.37 -3.99 5.76
C LEU A 77 -4.07 -4.80 5.70
N VAL A 78 -4.02 -5.83 4.86
CA VAL A 78 -2.81 -6.66 4.66
C VAL A 78 -1.65 -5.80 4.18
N VAL A 79 -1.86 -4.97 3.16
CA VAL A 79 -0.81 -4.07 2.64
C VAL A 79 -0.36 -3.09 3.71
N ASN A 80 -1.28 -2.52 4.49
CA ASN A 80 -0.95 -1.59 5.56
C ASN A 80 -0.08 -2.24 6.65
N ILE A 81 -0.42 -3.46 7.08
CA ILE A 81 0.38 -4.20 8.07
C ILE A 81 1.74 -4.58 7.48
N SER A 82 1.77 -5.14 6.27
CA SER A 82 2.99 -5.65 5.61
C SER A 82 4.05 -4.55 5.42
N ARG A 83 3.64 -3.31 5.16
CA ARG A 83 4.55 -2.16 5.05
C ARG A 83 5.42 -1.98 6.31
N GLY A 84 4.88 -2.30 7.49
CA GLY A 84 5.61 -2.22 8.76
C GLY A 84 6.72 -3.26 8.94
N TYR A 85 6.77 -4.27 8.07
CA TYR A 85 7.76 -5.35 8.10
C TYR A 85 8.80 -5.25 6.99
N THR A 86 8.67 -4.25 6.10
CA THR A 86 9.66 -3.98 5.05
C THR A 86 11.04 -3.67 5.64
N GLY A 87 12.11 -3.94 4.86
CA GLY A 87 13.49 -3.70 5.29
C GLY A 87 14.09 -4.79 6.20
N LYS A 88 13.40 -5.91 6.39
CA LYS A 88 13.86 -7.06 7.20
C LYS A 88 14.26 -8.30 6.38
N GLY A 89 14.54 -8.12 5.08
CA GLY A 89 15.06 -9.17 4.20
C GLY A 89 14.07 -9.77 3.21
N LEU A 90 12.75 -9.59 3.42
CA LEU A 90 11.72 -9.96 2.43
C LEU A 90 11.26 -8.74 1.63
N SER A 91 10.84 -8.97 0.39
CA SER A 91 10.23 -7.92 -0.43
C SER A 91 8.81 -7.60 0.08
N LEU A 92 8.30 -6.41 -0.24
CA LEU A 92 6.92 -6.06 0.12
C LEU A 92 5.89 -7.03 -0.50
N GLN A 93 6.17 -7.56 -1.69
CA GLN A 93 5.29 -8.50 -2.36
C GLN A 93 5.22 -9.82 -1.57
N ASP A 94 6.36 -10.37 -1.15
CA ASP A 94 6.39 -11.61 -0.35
C ASP A 94 5.65 -11.44 0.98
N LEU A 95 5.85 -10.31 1.66
CA LEU A 95 5.15 -9.98 2.91
C LEU A 95 3.62 -9.89 2.70
N ILE A 96 3.18 -9.34 1.57
CA ILE A 96 1.76 -9.27 1.22
C ILE A 96 1.20 -10.67 0.97
N GLU A 97 1.91 -11.54 0.25
CA GLU A 97 1.44 -12.90 0.00
C GLU A 97 1.30 -13.71 1.30
N GLU A 98 2.29 -13.66 2.19
CA GLU A 98 2.19 -14.30 3.51
C GLU A 98 1.06 -13.69 4.37
N GLY A 99 0.93 -12.37 4.33
CA GLY A 99 -0.15 -11.65 5.00
C GLY A 99 -1.54 -12.04 4.45
N ASN A 100 -1.67 -12.28 3.15
CA ASN A 100 -2.89 -12.75 2.51
C ASN A 100 -3.27 -14.14 3.01
N LEU A 101 -2.30 -15.06 3.17
CA LEU A 101 -2.54 -16.37 3.78
C LEU A 101 -3.03 -16.24 5.24
N GLY A 102 -2.50 -15.28 5.99
CA GLY A 102 -3.01 -14.92 7.31
C GLY A 102 -4.45 -14.41 7.29
N LEU A 103 -4.78 -13.55 6.33
CA LEU A 103 -6.15 -13.04 6.15
C LEU A 103 -7.14 -14.16 5.81
N LEU A 104 -6.78 -15.10 4.92
CA LEU A 104 -7.66 -16.23 4.58
C LEU A 104 -8.00 -17.06 5.82
N ARG A 105 -7.00 -17.35 6.66
CA ARG A 105 -7.19 -18.04 7.95
C ARG A 105 -8.10 -17.25 8.89
N ALA A 106 -7.96 -15.93 8.93
CA ALA A 106 -8.83 -15.09 9.73
C ALA A 106 -10.29 -15.12 9.26
N VAL A 107 -10.53 -15.12 7.95
CA VAL A 107 -11.89 -15.19 7.40
C VAL A 107 -12.57 -16.51 7.75
N GLU A 108 -11.82 -17.62 7.72
CA GLU A 108 -12.35 -18.95 8.04
C GLU A 108 -12.66 -19.13 9.53
N GLY A 109 -11.94 -18.43 10.42
CA GLY A 109 -12.08 -18.56 11.87
C GLY A 109 -12.79 -17.40 12.58
N PHE A 110 -13.31 -16.42 11.83
CA PHE A 110 -13.91 -15.24 12.45
C PHE A 110 -15.28 -15.54 13.06
N ASP A 111 -15.38 -15.34 14.38
CA ASP A 111 -16.63 -15.44 15.12
C ASP A 111 -17.16 -14.01 15.45
N PRO A 112 -18.27 -13.58 14.82
CA PRO A 112 -18.87 -12.28 15.09
C PRO A 112 -19.51 -12.16 16.48
N THR A 113 -19.86 -13.27 17.13
CA THR A 113 -20.56 -13.27 18.44
C THR A 113 -19.66 -12.78 19.57
N VAL A 114 -18.34 -12.84 19.38
CA VAL A 114 -17.33 -12.27 20.29
C VAL A 114 -17.42 -10.74 20.36
N GLY A 115 -18.09 -10.08 19.41
CA GLY A 115 -18.35 -8.65 19.42
C GLY A 115 -17.15 -7.78 19.03
N THR A 116 -16.11 -8.39 18.45
CA THR A 116 -14.95 -7.66 17.92
C THR A 116 -15.10 -7.37 16.43
N ARG A 117 -14.53 -6.26 15.96
CA ARG A 117 -14.49 -5.95 14.52
C ARG A 117 -13.57 -6.94 13.81
N PHE A 118 -13.95 -7.34 12.60
CA PHE A 118 -13.16 -8.28 11.82
C PHE A 118 -11.71 -7.79 11.62
N SER A 119 -11.52 -6.50 11.34
CA SER A 119 -10.19 -5.91 11.13
C SER A 119 -9.26 -6.07 12.35
N THR A 120 -9.81 -6.00 13.56
CA THR A 120 -9.06 -6.22 14.81
C THR A 120 -8.59 -7.68 14.91
N TYR A 121 -9.50 -8.63 14.67
CA TYR A 121 -9.21 -10.06 14.67
C TYR A 121 -8.20 -10.44 13.58
N ALA A 122 -8.45 -10.02 12.33
CA ALA A 122 -7.60 -10.32 11.18
C ALA A 122 -6.18 -9.76 11.34
N SER A 123 -6.01 -8.61 12.01
CA SER A 123 -4.70 -8.02 12.25
C SER A 123 -3.74 -8.95 13.01
N TYR A 124 -4.25 -9.79 13.91
CA TYR A 124 -3.43 -10.79 14.61
C TYR A 124 -2.91 -11.84 13.64
N TRP A 125 -3.80 -12.45 12.85
CA TRP A 125 -3.45 -13.51 11.91
C TRP A 125 -2.54 -13.06 10.78
N ILE A 126 -2.73 -11.84 10.29
CA ILE A 126 -1.85 -11.24 9.28
C ILE A 126 -0.44 -11.10 9.85
N LYS A 127 -0.30 -10.50 11.05
CA LYS A 127 1.01 -10.35 11.71
C LYS A 127 1.66 -11.67 12.10
N GLN A 128 0.85 -12.68 12.44
CA GLN A 128 1.34 -14.01 12.80
C GLN A 128 1.90 -14.76 11.57
N SER A 129 1.45 -14.40 10.36
CA SER A 129 1.88 -15.05 9.13
C SER A 129 3.13 -14.42 8.51
N ILE A 130 3.43 -13.18 8.88
CA ILE A 130 4.57 -12.38 8.39
C ILE A 130 5.76 -12.50 9.36
#